data_AF-A0A166H5Q3-F1
#
_entry.id   AF-A0A166H5Q3-F1
#
_cell.length_a   1.000
_cell.length_b   1.000
_cell.length_c   1.000
_cell.angle_alpha   90.00
_cell.angle_beta   90.00
_cell.angle_gamma   90.00
#
_symmetry.space_group_name_H-M   'P 1'
#
loop_
_entity.id
_entity.type
_entity.pdbx_description
1 polymer ?
#
loop_
_entity_poly.entity_id
_entity_poly.type
_entity_poly.pdbx_seq_one_letter_code
_entity_poly.pdbx_strand_id
1 'polypeptide(L)'
;MLTLSEFAAVVAAAEVVVTVDTGAAHLASAYGIPSVVIFGPAPPEAWGPPATGPHRVLTDASLRRGDVFSAEPDPALLAVQVDDVLEALASLPTRAAAHLRRSSAAPSGAPE
;
A
#
# COMPACT_ATOMS: atom_id res chain seq x y z
N MET A 1 13.36 17.30 9.98
CA MET A 1 12.10 16.68 9.50
C MET A 1 11.96 16.97 8.03
N LEU A 2 11.46 16.02 7.24
CA LEU A 2 11.17 16.26 5.82
C LEU A 2 9.93 17.14 5.70
N THR A 3 9.91 18.00 4.69
CA THR A 3 8.68 18.62 4.18
C THR A 3 7.80 17.57 3.51
N LEU A 4 6.53 17.88 3.29
CA LEU A 4 5.62 16.98 2.58
C LEU A 4 6.11 16.66 1.16
N SER A 5 6.65 17.65 0.44
CA SER A 5 7.18 17.46 -0.91
C SER A 5 8.41 16.55 -0.92
N GLU A 6 9.30 16.70 0.06
CA GLU A 6 10.47 15.82 0.20
C GLU A 6 10.04 14.39 0.56
N PHE A 7 9.08 14.23 1.47
CA PHE A 7 8.52 12.92 1.80
C PHE A 7 7.86 12.24 0.58
N ALA A 8 7.06 12.99 -0.17
CA ALA A 8 6.44 12.50 -1.40
C ALA A 8 7.48 12.11 -2.46
N ALA A 9 8.55 12.89 -2.60
CA ALA A 9 9.65 12.57 -3.51
C ALA A 9 10.37 11.27 -3.10
N VAL A 10 10.57 11.02 -1.81
CA VAL A 10 11.13 9.75 -1.31
C VAL A 10 10.23 8.57 -1.68
N VAL A 11 8.91 8.69 -1.45
CA VAL A 11 7.95 7.65 -1.83
C VAL A 11 7.95 7.41 -3.34
N ALA A 12 7.93 8.47 -4.15
CA ALA A 12 7.99 8.39 -5.61
C ALA A 12 9.31 7.78 -6.14
N ALA A 13 10.39 7.86 -5.37
CA ALA A 13 11.69 7.31 -5.73
C ALA A 13 11.90 5.85 -5.28
N ALA A 14 11.02 5.30 -4.44
CA ALA A 14 11.17 3.95 -3.91
C ALA A 14 10.95 2.84 -4.97
N GLU A 15 11.65 1.70 -4.82
CA GLU A 15 11.36 0.47 -5.56
C GLU A 15 10.11 -0.25 -5.02
N VAL A 16 9.95 -0.21 -3.69
CA VAL A 16 8.81 -0.77 -2.97
C VAL A 16 8.59 0.02 -1.69
N VAL A 17 7.34 0.09 -1.22
CA VAL A 17 6.96 0.71 0.05
C VAL A 17 6.29 -0.32 0.95
N VAL A 18 6.83 -0.51 2.16
CA VAL A 18 6.16 -1.27 3.23
C VAL A 18 5.70 -0.27 4.27
N THR A 19 4.40 -0.25 4.58
CA THR A 19 3.81 0.76 5.48
C THR A 19 2.52 0.24 6.11
N VAL A 20 2.03 0.96 7.12
CA VAL A 20 0.64 0.90 7.58
C VAL A 20 -0.24 1.90 6.81
N ASP A 21 -1.57 1.85 7.03
CA ASP A 21 -2.57 2.76 6.46
C ASP A 21 -2.35 4.23 6.89
N THR A 22 -1.52 4.93 6.12
CA THR A 22 -1.08 6.31 6.36
C THR A 22 -0.82 7.00 5.02
N GLY A 23 -0.44 8.29 5.06
CA GLY A 23 -0.09 9.05 3.85
C GLY A 23 0.93 8.38 2.92
N ALA A 24 1.86 7.58 3.45
CA ALA A 24 2.80 6.80 2.64
C ALA A 24 2.09 5.79 1.72
N ALA A 25 1.07 5.10 2.23
CA ALA A 25 0.29 4.10 1.50
C ALA A 25 -0.49 4.75 0.35
N HIS A 26 -1.11 5.90 0.62
CA HIS A 26 -1.84 6.66 -0.40
C HIS A 26 -0.90 7.22 -1.47
N LEU A 27 0.27 7.74 -1.09
CA LEU A 27 1.28 8.21 -2.05
C LEU A 27 1.82 7.06 -2.92
N ALA A 28 2.12 5.90 -2.34
CA ALA A 28 2.53 4.72 -3.09
C ALA A 28 1.45 4.30 -4.10
N SER A 29 0.19 4.32 -3.69
CA SER A 29 -0.96 4.04 -4.57
C SER A 29 -1.07 5.04 -5.72
N ALA A 30 -0.98 6.34 -5.41
CA ALA A 30 -1.07 7.41 -6.39
C ALA A 30 0.06 7.38 -7.42
N TYR A 31 1.30 7.18 -6.97
CA TYR A 31 2.47 7.08 -7.85
C TYR A 31 2.61 5.71 -8.52
N GLY A 32 1.85 4.71 -8.06
CA GLY A 32 1.93 3.37 -8.61
C GLY A 32 3.16 2.60 -8.22
N ILE A 33 3.75 2.93 -7.07
CA ILE A 33 4.90 2.23 -6.52
C ILE A 33 4.41 0.94 -5.88
N PRO A 34 5.03 -0.22 -6.19
CA PRO A 34 4.70 -1.47 -5.52
C PRO A 34 4.68 -1.31 -4.00
N SER A 35 3.67 -1.85 -3.33
CA SER A 35 3.56 -1.68 -1.88
C SER A 35 2.94 -2.87 -1.16
N VAL A 36 3.37 -3.04 0.09
CA VAL A 36 2.71 -3.86 1.10
C VAL A 36 2.14 -2.91 2.16
N VAL A 37 0.82 -2.92 2.33
CA VAL A 37 0.11 -2.06 3.29
C VAL A 37 -0.52 -2.93 4.37
N ILE A 38 -0.12 -2.71 5.61
CA ILE A 38 -0.55 -3.50 6.78
C ILE A 38 -1.69 -2.77 7.47
N PHE A 39 -2.83 -3.44 7.64
CA PHE A 39 -4.05 -2.89 8.23
C PHE A 39 -4.34 -3.54 9.58
N GLY A 40 -4.80 -2.71 10.52
CA GLY A 40 -5.30 -3.12 11.83
C GLY A 40 -6.77 -2.77 12.00
N PRO A 41 -7.08 -1.67 12.73
CA PRO A 41 -8.45 -1.32 13.09
C PRO A 41 -9.26 -0.75 11.92
N ALA A 42 -8.64 0.01 11.02
CA ALA A 42 -9.32 0.52 9.83
C ALA A 42 -9.58 -0.62 8.82
N PRO A 43 -10.78 -0.71 8.21
CA PRO A 43 -11.05 -1.71 7.18
C PRO A 43 -10.39 -1.32 5.86
N PRO A 44 -9.57 -2.21 5.24
CA PRO A 44 -8.94 -1.93 3.95
C PRO A 44 -9.95 -1.78 2.81
N GLU A 45 -11.18 -2.27 2.97
CA GLU A 45 -12.24 -2.09 1.98
C GLU A 45 -12.67 -0.62 1.84
N ALA A 46 -12.43 0.20 2.87
CA ALA A 46 -12.75 1.62 2.88
C ALA A 46 -11.54 2.52 2.59
N TRP A 47 -10.35 2.13 3.08
CA TRP A 47 -9.16 3.00 3.07
C TRP A 47 -7.97 2.41 2.29
N GLY A 48 -8.08 1.17 1.86
CA GLY A 48 -7.04 0.44 1.13
C GLY A 48 -6.74 0.99 -0.25
N PRO A 49 -5.60 0.57 -0.83
CA PRO A 49 -5.29 0.84 -2.22
C PRO A 49 -6.39 0.29 -3.15
N PRO A 50 -6.57 0.86 -4.35
CA PRO A 50 -7.45 0.27 -5.36
C PRO A 50 -7.10 -1.21 -5.60
N ALA A 51 -8.12 -2.03 -5.91
CA ALA A 51 -7.90 -3.42 -6.28
C ALA A 51 -7.00 -3.58 -7.51
N THR A 52 -6.86 -2.52 -8.32
CA THR A 52 -5.92 -2.43 -9.43
C THR A 52 -4.61 -1.82 -8.97
N GLY A 53 -3.50 -2.48 -9.31
CA GLY A 53 -2.16 -1.95 -9.07
C GLY A 53 -1.24 -2.94 -8.36
N PRO A 54 0.03 -2.58 -8.19
CA PRO A 54 1.04 -3.46 -7.58
C PRO A 54 0.99 -3.41 -6.05
N HIS A 55 -0.20 -3.49 -5.45
CA HIS A 55 -0.38 -3.33 -4.00
C HIS A 55 -0.85 -4.63 -3.36
N ARG A 56 -0.29 -4.95 -2.19
CA ARG A 56 -0.71 -6.07 -1.36
C ARG A 56 -1.16 -5.53 -0.01
N VAL A 57 -2.35 -5.94 0.42
CA VAL A 57 -2.91 -5.60 1.72
C VAL A 57 -2.73 -6.81 2.64
N LEU A 58 -2.19 -6.58 3.84
CA LEU A 58 -2.05 -7.60 4.88
C LEU A 58 -2.84 -7.20 6.11
N THR A 59 -3.65 -8.12 6.63
CA THR A 59 -4.43 -7.97 7.86
C THR A 59 -5.05 -9.31 8.23
N ASP A 60 -5.22 -9.60 9.52
CA ASP A 60 -6.13 -10.66 9.94
C ASP A 60 -7.49 -10.05 10.33
N ALA A 61 -8.37 -9.93 9.33
CA ALA A 61 -9.69 -9.34 9.52
C ALA A 61 -10.54 -10.07 10.57
N SER A 62 -10.26 -11.35 10.85
CA SER A 62 -11.03 -12.14 11.82
C SER A 62 -10.80 -11.70 13.28
N LEU A 63 -9.67 -11.03 13.54
CA LEU A 63 -9.26 -10.57 14.86
C LEU A 63 -9.53 -9.08 15.10
N ARG A 64 -10.10 -8.38 14.11
CA ARG A 64 -10.25 -6.93 14.12
C ARG A 64 -11.22 -6.47 15.20
N ARG A 65 -10.81 -5.47 16.00
CA ARG A 65 -11.67 -4.77 16.96
C ARG A 65 -12.27 -3.50 16.38
N GLY A 66 -11.51 -2.79 15.56
CA GLY A 66 -11.99 -1.63 14.80
C GLY A 66 -11.93 -0.29 15.53
N ASP A 67 -11.32 -0.23 16.72
CA ASP A 67 -11.11 1.03 17.44
C ASP A 67 -9.82 1.72 16.96
N VAL A 68 -9.95 2.66 16.02
CA VAL A 68 -8.82 3.37 15.39
C VAL A 68 -8.13 4.38 16.32
N PHE A 69 -8.71 4.69 17.49
CA PHE A 69 -8.15 5.63 18.47
C PHE A 69 -7.73 4.95 19.78
N SER A 70 -7.67 3.62 19.79
CA SER A 70 -7.25 2.86 20.95
C SER A 70 -5.78 3.10 21.31
N ALA A 71 -5.47 3.03 22.59
CA ALA A 71 -4.09 3.02 23.08
C ALA A 71 -3.40 1.65 22.88
N GLU A 72 -4.20 0.59 22.70
CA GLU A 72 -3.69 -0.76 22.46
C GLU A 72 -3.74 -1.09 20.96
N PRO A 73 -2.71 -1.74 20.40
CA PRO A 73 -2.75 -2.16 19.00
C PRO A 73 -3.90 -3.11 18.71
N ASP A 74 -4.55 -2.93 17.56
CA ASP A 74 -5.60 -3.85 17.11
C ASP A 74 -4.99 -5.25 16.86
N PRO A 75 -5.59 -6.34 17.37
CA PRO A 75 -5.09 -7.70 17.16
C PRO A 75 -4.95 -8.10 15.69
N ALA A 76 -5.79 -7.54 14.79
CA ALA A 76 -5.66 -7.77 13.35
C ALA A 76 -4.32 -7.29 12.77
N LEU A 77 -3.74 -6.24 13.36
CA LEU A 77 -2.41 -5.75 13.01
C LEU A 77 -1.32 -6.67 13.55
N LEU A 78 -1.44 -7.05 14.83
CA LEU A 78 -0.44 -7.86 15.54
C LEU A 78 -0.34 -9.29 15.00
N ALA A 79 -1.40 -9.79 14.36
CA ALA A 79 -1.41 -11.10 13.73
C ALA A 79 -0.51 -11.17 12.49
N VAL A 80 -0.28 -10.05 11.79
CA VAL A 80 0.62 -10.00 10.62
C VAL A 80 2.07 -10.14 11.07
N GLN A 81 2.73 -11.21 10.65
CA GLN A 81 4.11 -11.52 10.99
C GLN A 81 5.09 -11.01 9.91
N VAL A 82 6.37 -10.98 10.27
CA VAL A 82 7.45 -10.58 9.35
C VAL A 82 7.48 -11.47 8.11
N ASP A 83 7.26 -12.77 8.26
CA ASP A 83 7.28 -13.71 7.13
C ASP A 83 6.16 -13.43 6.13
N ASP A 84 4.96 -13.04 6.58
CA ASP A 84 3.85 -12.63 5.71
C ASP A 84 4.24 -11.42 4.85
N VAL A 85 4.97 -10.46 5.45
CA VAL A 85 5.47 -9.28 4.76
C VAL A 85 6.53 -9.66 3.73
N LEU A 86 7.47 -10.53 4.07
CA LEU A 86 8.52 -10.99 3.16
C LEU A 86 7.93 -11.80 1.99
N GLU A 87 6.94 -12.65 2.23
CA GLU A 87 6.23 -13.38 1.18
C GLU A 87 5.46 -12.41 0.27
N ALA A 88 4.76 -11.44 0.84
CA ALA A 88 4.07 -10.41 0.06
C ALA A 88 5.05 -9.62 -0.81
N LEU A 89 6.20 -9.22 -0.27
CA LEU A 89 7.26 -8.52 -1.02
C LEU A 89 7.79 -9.37 -2.18
N ALA A 90 8.07 -10.65 -1.94
CA ALA A 90 8.58 -11.55 -2.98
C ALA A 90 7.59 -11.73 -4.15
N SER A 91 6.30 -11.53 -3.91
CA SER A 91 5.24 -11.65 -4.91
C SER A 91 4.98 -10.38 -5.74
N LEU A 92 5.57 -9.25 -5.36
CA LEU A 92 5.37 -7.97 -6.03
C LEU A 92 6.17 -7.87 -7.34
N PRO A 93 5.65 -7.19 -8.37
CA PRO A 93 6.45 -6.84 -9.54
C PRO A 93 7.52 -5.81 -9.15
N THR A 94 8.62 -5.76 -9.91
CA THR A 94 9.55 -4.63 -9.83
C THR A 94 8.86 -3.32 -10.21
N ARG A 95 9.40 -2.19 -9.75
CA ARG A 95 8.88 -0.86 -10.10
C ARG A 95 8.82 -0.66 -11.62
N ALA A 96 9.87 -1.06 -12.33
CA ALA A 96 9.93 -0.96 -13.79
C ALA A 96 8.79 -1.74 -14.46
N ALA A 97 8.53 -2.97 -14.01
CA ALA A 97 7.44 -3.79 -14.54
C ALA A 97 6.06 -3.21 -14.20
N ALA A 98 5.87 -2.65 -13.00
CA ALA A 98 4.64 -1.98 -12.61
C ALA A 98 4.35 -0.73 -13.46
N HIS A 99 5.38 0.06 -13.76
CA HIS A 99 5.26 1.26 -14.59
C HIS A 99 4.85 0.90 -16.04
N LEU A 100 5.50 -0.11 -16.63
CA LEU A 100 5.14 -0.60 -17.98
C LEU A 100 3.68 -1.05 -18.08
N ARG A 101 3.20 -1.79 -17.07
CA ARG A 101 1.78 -2.24 -17.00
C ARG A 101 0.81 -1.07 -16.97
N ARG A 102 1.14 0.00 -16.23
CA ARG A 102 0.33 1.21 -16.14
C ARG A 102 0.26 1.96 -17.47
N SER A 103 1.40 2.15 -18.13
CA SER A 103 1.47 2.83 -19.42
C SER A 103 0.72 2.06 -20.52
N SER A 104 0.71 0.72 -20.46
CA SER A 104 -0.08 -0.12 -21.38
C SER A 104 -1.58 -0.15 -21.07
N ALA A 105 -1.98 0.12 -19.83
CA ALA A 105 -3.38 0.13 -19.40
C ALA A 105 -4.05 1.51 -19.56
N ALA A 106 -3.30 2.55 -19.91
CA ALA A 106 -3.86 3.86 -20.25
C ALA A 106 -4.75 3.70 -21.50
N PRO A 107 -5.99 4.22 -21.50
CA PRO A 107 -6.86 4.11 -22.66
C PRO A 107 -6.19 4.79 -23.86
N SER A 108 -6.14 4.11 -25.00
CA SER A 108 -5.67 4.73 -26.24
C SER A 108 -6.57 5.93 -26.52
N GLY A 109 -6.02 7.14 -26.48
CA GLY A 109 -6.79 8.36 -26.71
C GLY A 109 -7.55 8.26 -28.03
N ALA A 110 -8.87 8.26 -27.96
CA ALA A 110 -9.69 8.65 -29.10
C ALA A 110 -9.69 10.19 -29.12
N PRO A 111 -9.30 10.83 -30.23
CA PRO A 111 -9.49 12.27 -30.38
C PRO A 111 -10.99 12.55 -30.56
N GLU A 112 -11.48 13.60 -29.91
CA GLU A 112 -12.72 14.29 -30.26
C GLU A 112 -12.43 15.36 -31.31
#